data_AF-A0A955KAY1-F1
#
_entry.id   AF-A0A955KAY1-F1
#
_cell.length_a   1.000
_cell.length_b   1.000
_cell.length_c   1.000
_cell.angle_alpha   90.00
_cell.angle_beta   90.00
_cell.angle_gamma   90.00
#
_symmetry.space_group_name_H-M   'P 1'
#
loop_
_entity.id
_entity.type
_entity.pdbx_description
1 polymer ?
#
loop_
_entity_poly.entity_id
_entity_poly.type
_entity_poly.pdbx_seq_one_letter_code
_entity_poly.pdbx_strand_id
1 'polypeptide(L)'
;MKKLAPYTLSILLLIPVVTHAQSIQDAFINIDDSFQKYFIPFFLALAFILFAFNAVRYFIIESANQEGREKARSLALYGILAFVMILILWGAVNFIAKAIFGNSAPGALPDQDYVKLMGP
;
A
#
# COMPACT_ATOMS: atom_id res chain seq x y z
N MET A 1 -29.31 -7.30 -42.88
CA MET A 1 -28.31 -6.57 -42.05
C MET A 1 -28.88 -5.35 -41.28
N LYS A 2 -30.06 -4.79 -41.60
CA LYS A 2 -30.61 -3.60 -40.92
C LYS A 2 -31.21 -3.83 -39.51
N LYS A 3 -31.35 -5.08 -39.04
CA LYS A 3 -31.96 -5.40 -37.74
C LYS A 3 -30.99 -5.36 -36.55
N LEU A 4 -29.70 -5.20 -36.81
CA LEU A 4 -28.65 -5.04 -35.79
C LEU A 4 -28.41 -3.57 -35.41
N ALA A 5 -28.76 -2.64 -36.29
CA ALA A 5 -28.66 -1.19 -36.10
C ALA A 5 -29.30 -0.65 -34.80
N PRO A 6 -30.47 -1.13 -34.32
CA PRO A 6 -31.02 -0.64 -33.07
C PRO A 6 -30.21 -1.08 -31.84
N TYR A 7 -29.62 -2.28 -31.86
CA TYR A 7 -28.83 -2.78 -30.74
C TYR A 7 -27.48 -2.08 -30.61
N THR A 8 -26.85 -1.75 -31.75
CA THR A 8 -25.59 -0.99 -31.76
C THR A 8 -25.77 0.44 -31.22
N LEU A 9 -26.94 1.05 -31.47
CA LEU A 9 -27.25 2.40 -30.99
C LEU A 9 -27.46 2.42 -29.46
N SER A 10 -28.13 1.40 -28.91
CA SER A 10 -28.34 1.24 -27.47
C SER A 10 -27.02 1.02 -26.71
N ILE A 11 -26.08 0.28 -27.29
CA ILE A 11 -24.73 0.10 -26.74
C ILE A 11 -23.92 1.40 -26.79
N LEU A 12 -24.05 2.18 -27.87
CA LEU A 12 -23.36 3.47 -28.01
C LEU A 12 -23.80 4.49 -26.95
N LEU A 13 -25.08 4.46 -26.57
CA LEU A 13 -25.65 5.35 -25.55
C LEU A 13 -25.20 5.01 -24.12
N LEU A 14 -24.63 3.82 -23.89
CA LEU A 14 -24.08 3.41 -22.60
C LEU A 14 -22.59 3.78 -22.43
N ILE A 15 -21.90 4.18 -23.50
CA ILE A 15 -20.48 4.60 -23.46
C ILE A 15 -20.23 5.74 -22.44
N PRO A 16 -21.07 6.79 -22.33
CA PRO A 16 -20.85 7.88 -21.38
C PRO A 16 -21.01 7.47 -19.92
N VAL A 17 -21.72 6.37 -19.63
CA VAL A 17 -21.90 5.86 -18.27
C VAL A 17 -20.63 5.15 -17.81
N VAL A 18 -19.90 4.50 -18.74
CA VAL A 18 -18.63 3.83 -18.44
C VAL A 18 -17.48 4.84 -18.25
N THR A 19 -17.49 5.98 -18.95
CA THR A 19 -16.46 7.02 -18.77
C THR A 19 -16.47 7.67 -17.38
N HIS A 20 -17.62 7.73 -16.71
CA HIS A 20 -17.71 8.24 -15.32
C HIS A 20 -17.22 7.22 -14.28
N ALA A 21 -17.21 5.92 -14.59
CA ALA A 21 -16.64 4.90 -13.71
C ALA A 21 -15.10 5.02 -13.64
N GLN A 22 -14.48 5.45 -14.74
CA GLN A 22 -13.03 5.62 -14.82
C GLN A 22 -12.51 6.71 -13.87
N SER A 23 -13.19 7.86 -13.75
CA SER A 23 -12.74 8.94 -12.84
C SER A 23 -12.77 8.55 -11.36
N ILE A 24 -13.73 7.71 -10.97
CA ILE A 24 -13.83 7.20 -9.60
C ILE A 24 -12.74 6.16 -9.35
N GLN A 25 -12.51 5.26 -10.30
CA GLN A 25 -11.44 4.26 -10.23
C GLN A 25 -10.06 4.92 -10.13
N ASP A 26 -9.81 5.95 -10.94
CA ASP A 26 -8.57 6.72 -10.90
C ASP A 26 -8.38 7.42 -9.56
N ALA A 27 -9.44 7.97 -8.96
CA ALA A 27 -9.38 8.57 -7.63
C ALA A 27 -8.97 7.52 -6.56
N PHE A 28 -9.54 6.31 -6.62
CA PHE A 28 -9.17 5.22 -5.70
C PHE A 28 -7.73 4.75 -5.89
N ILE A 29 -7.26 4.62 -7.13
CA ILE A 29 -5.87 4.24 -7.44
C ILE A 29 -4.89 5.31 -6.94
N ASN A 30 -5.20 6.60 -7.15
CA ASN A 30 -4.36 7.70 -6.70
C ASN A 30 -4.27 7.79 -5.17
N ILE A 31 -5.37 7.47 -4.46
CA ILE A 31 -5.38 7.41 -3.00
C ILE A 31 -4.54 6.23 -2.50
N ASP A 32 -4.69 5.05 -3.10
CA ASP A 32 -3.92 3.86 -2.74
C ASP A 32 -2.42 4.04 -2.98
N ASP A 33 -2.02 4.58 -4.15
CA ASP A 33 -0.61 4.88 -4.46
C ASP A 33 -0.03 5.91 -3.48
N SER A 34 -0.79 6.96 -3.16
CA SER A 34 -0.37 7.95 -2.16
C SER A 34 -0.19 7.33 -0.77
N PHE A 35 -1.07 6.41 -0.38
CA PHE A 35 -0.97 5.71 0.89
C PHE A 35 0.30 4.86 0.95
N GLN A 36 0.55 4.07 -0.10
CA GLN A 36 1.70 3.19 -0.15
C GLN A 36 3.02 3.97 -0.21
N LYS A 37 3.05 5.08 -0.95
CA LYS A 37 4.24 5.90 -1.17
C LYS A 37 4.62 6.76 0.03
N TYR A 38 3.65 7.28 0.79
CA TYR A 38 3.93 8.25 1.85
C TYR A 38 3.63 7.72 3.25
N PHE A 39 2.49 7.06 3.46
CA PHE A 39 2.05 6.70 4.80
C PHE A 39 2.87 5.56 5.39
N ILE A 40 3.15 4.53 4.60
CA ILE A 40 3.98 3.39 5.03
C ILE A 40 5.37 3.86 5.48
N PRO A 41 6.17 4.56 4.66
CA PRO A 41 7.49 5.03 5.10
C PRO A 41 7.40 6.07 6.23
N PHE A 42 6.34 6.87 6.30
CA PHE A 42 6.13 7.80 7.40
C PHE A 42 5.92 7.09 8.73
N PHE A 43 5.03 6.09 8.80
CA PHE A 43 4.82 5.31 10.02
C PHE A 43 6.05 4.49 10.40
N LEU A 44 6.78 3.97 9.42
CA LEU A 44 8.05 3.30 9.65
C LEU A 44 9.08 4.24 10.27
N ALA A 45 9.22 5.46 9.73
CA ALA A 45 10.11 6.48 10.26
C ALA A 45 9.71 6.92 11.67
N LEU A 46 8.41 7.12 11.91
CA LEU A 46 7.88 7.47 13.23
C LEU A 46 8.15 6.36 14.25
N ALA A 47 7.91 5.10 13.87
CA ALA A 47 8.20 3.95 14.72
C ALA A 47 9.71 3.83 15.00
N PHE A 48 10.56 4.11 14.02
CA PHE A 48 12.01 4.13 14.20
C PHE A 48 12.46 5.24 15.16
N ILE A 49 11.91 6.45 15.07
CA ILE A 49 12.20 7.55 15.99
C ILE A 49 11.79 7.19 17.41
N LEU A 50 10.58 6.66 17.60
CA LEU A 50 10.10 6.21 18.91
C LEU A 50 10.97 5.08 19.46
N PHE A 51 11.37 4.13 18.62
CA PHE A 51 12.27 3.05 18.98
C PHE A 51 13.64 3.60 19.44
N ALA A 52 14.25 4.49 18.67
CA ALA A 52 15.53 5.11 19.01
C ALA A 52 15.44 5.95 20.30
N PHE A 53 14.39 6.74 20.47
CA PHE A 53 14.17 7.54 21.67
C PHE A 53 14.02 6.67 22.93
N ASN A 54 13.22 5.60 22.85
CA ASN A 54 13.08 4.66 23.94
C ASN A 54 14.42 3.94 24.22
N ALA A 55 15.12 3.46 23.18
CA ALA A 55 16.41 2.78 23.34
C ALA A 55 17.44 3.67 24.06
N VAL A 56 17.56 4.94 23.66
CA VAL A 56 18.49 5.91 24.28
C VAL A 56 18.09 6.18 25.74
N ARG A 57 16.81 6.43 26.01
CA ARG A 57 16.30 6.63 27.38
C ARG A 57 16.62 5.44 28.28
N TYR A 58 16.39 4.21 27.80
CA TYR A 58 16.62 2.99 28.57
C TYR A 58 18.09 2.68 28.80
N PHE A 59 18.96 2.87 27.80
CA PHE A 59 20.38 2.56 27.94
C PHE A 59 21.17 3.60 28.74
N ILE A 60 20.80 4.87 28.65
CA ILE A 60 21.57 5.95 29.28
C ILE A 60 21.08 6.23 30.72
N ILE A 61 19.76 6.25 30.95
CA ILE A 61 19.20 6.72 32.24
C ILE A 61 19.06 5.56 33.25
N GLU A 62 18.67 4.38 32.80
CA GLU A 62 18.34 3.26 33.68
C GLU A 62 19.53 2.30 33.95
N SER A 63 20.70 2.55 33.33
CA SER A 63 21.86 1.64 33.39
C SER A 63 22.61 1.61 34.73
N ALA A 64 22.38 2.59 35.59
CA ALA A 64 23.11 2.76 36.85
C ALA A 64 22.68 1.80 37.98
N ASN A 65 21.54 1.11 37.87
CA ASN A 65 21.04 0.22 38.92
C ASN A 65 20.66 -1.17 38.36
N GLN A 66 20.98 -2.26 39.08
CA GLN A 66 20.76 -3.65 38.60
C GLN A 66 19.28 -3.95 38.35
N GLU A 67 18.39 -3.48 39.23
CA GLU A 67 16.93 -3.64 39.11
C GLU A 67 16.37 -2.82 37.94
N GLY A 68 16.92 -1.62 37.73
CA GLY A 68 16.58 -0.75 36.60
C GLY A 68 16.93 -1.38 35.25
N ARG A 69 18.06 -2.10 35.17
CA ARG A 69 18.50 -2.79 33.96
C ARG A 69 17.57 -3.92 33.53
N GLU A 70 17.02 -4.70 34.46
CA GLU A 70 16.07 -5.77 34.11
C GLU A 70 14.76 -5.21 33.58
N LYS A 71 14.22 -4.16 34.23
CA LYS A 71 13.04 -3.45 33.76
C LYS A 71 13.26 -2.75 32.42
N ALA A 72 14.43 -2.13 32.24
CA ALA A 72 14.79 -1.49 30.98
C ALA A 72 14.88 -2.50 29.84
N ARG A 73 15.41 -3.69 30.11
CA ARG A 73 15.54 -4.76 29.12
C ARG A 73 14.18 -5.30 28.69
N SER A 74 13.24 -5.49 29.62
CA SER A 74 11.89 -5.93 29.28
C SER A 74 11.14 -4.87 28.47
N LEU A 75 11.27 -3.59 28.82
CA LEU A 75 10.66 -2.49 28.07
C LEU A 75 11.25 -2.31 26.66
N ALA A 76 12.57 -2.46 26.50
CA ALA A 76 13.21 -2.50 25.20
C ALA A 76 12.70 -3.69 24.36
N LEU A 77 12.54 -4.87 24.96
CA LEU A 77 11.95 -6.05 24.31
C LEU A 77 10.52 -5.78 23.82
N TYR A 78 9.68 -5.13 24.63
CA TYR A 78 8.33 -4.76 24.20
C TYR A 78 8.33 -3.76 23.04
N GLY A 79 9.26 -2.79 23.03
CA GLY A 79 9.43 -1.85 21.92
C GLY A 79 9.85 -2.54 20.62
N ILE A 80 10.82 -3.46 20.69
CA ILE A 80 11.25 -4.27 19.54
C ILE A 80 10.11 -5.15 19.05
N LEU A 81 9.40 -5.81 19.98
CA LEU A 81 8.31 -6.72 19.64
C LEU A 81 7.18 -5.99 18.90
N ALA A 82 6.79 -4.80 19.37
CA ALA A 82 5.78 -3.99 18.70
C ALA A 82 6.22 -3.58 17.28
N PHE A 83 7.49 -3.19 17.11
CA PHE A 83 8.04 -2.84 15.81
C PHE A 83 8.01 -4.03 14.83
N VAL A 84 8.49 -5.19 15.26
CA VAL A 84 8.49 -6.42 14.45
C VAL A 84 7.07 -6.87 14.10
N MET A 85 6.13 -6.78 15.04
CA MET A 85 4.75 -7.20 14.82
C MET A 85 4.06 -6.35 13.73
N ILE A 86 4.30 -5.03 13.70
CA ILE A 86 3.78 -4.14 12.66
C ILE A 86 4.37 -4.47 11.29
N LEU A 87 5.67 -4.73 11.23
CA LEU A 87 6.35 -5.12 9.99
C LEU A 87 5.82 -6.44 9.43
N ILE A 88 5.58 -7.42 10.29
CA ILE A 88 5.05 -8.73 9.88
C ILE A 88 3.61 -8.59 9.38
N LEU A 89 2.74 -7.86 10.08
CA LEU A 89 1.34 -7.69 9.66
C LEU A 89 1.24 -6.96 8.31
N TRP A 90 1.96 -5.86 8.17
CA TRP A 90 1.99 -5.11 6.91
C TRP A 90 2.66 -5.91 5.78
N GLY A 91 3.82 -6.50 6.07
CA GLY A 91 4.59 -7.29 5.11
C GLY A 91 3.85 -8.53 4.64
N ALA A 92 3.14 -9.23 5.52
CA ALA A 92 2.33 -10.39 5.18
C ALA A 92 1.15 -10.03 4.27
N VAL A 93 0.42 -8.94 4.59
CA VAL A 93 -0.67 -8.46 3.74
C VAL A 93 -0.15 -8.11 2.35
N ASN A 94 0.95 -7.35 2.26
CA ASN A 94 1.56 -6.98 0.98
C ASN A 94 2.08 -8.20 0.20
N PHE A 95 2.68 -9.16 0.89
CA PHE A 95 3.17 -10.40 0.30
C PHE A 95 2.02 -11.22 -0.30
N ILE A 96 0.94 -11.41 0.45
CA ILE A 96 -0.24 -12.13 -0.03
C ILE A 96 -0.91 -11.37 -1.17
N ALA A 97 -1.05 -10.05 -1.07
CA ALA A 97 -1.60 -9.22 -2.14
C ALA A 97 -0.79 -9.37 -3.44
N LYS A 98 0.54 -9.32 -3.37
CA LYS A 98 1.42 -9.53 -4.52
C LYS A 98 1.34 -10.96 -5.06
N ALA A 99 1.20 -11.96 -4.18
CA ALA A 99 1.07 -13.35 -4.58
C ALA A 99 -0.25 -13.63 -5.33
N ILE A 100 -1.35 -12.96 -4.96
CA ILE A 100 -2.67 -13.15 -5.57
C ILE A 100 -2.85 -12.25 -6.80
N PHE A 101 -2.44 -10.98 -6.71
CA PHE A 101 -2.76 -9.95 -7.71
C PHE A 101 -1.57 -9.59 -8.64
N GLY A 102 -0.37 -10.12 -8.38
CA GLY A 102 0.84 -9.84 -9.16
C GLY A 102 1.46 -8.47 -8.88
N ASN A 103 2.66 -8.23 -9.41
CA ASN A 103 3.40 -6.97 -9.25
C ASN A 103 3.03 -5.91 -10.31
N SER A 104 1.76 -5.80 -10.66
CA SER A 104 1.31 -4.79 -11.61
C SER A 104 1.33 -3.42 -10.94
N ALA A 105 2.08 -2.47 -11.50
CA ALA A 105 2.03 -1.08 -11.05
C ALA A 105 0.57 -0.59 -11.08
N PRO A 106 0.08 0.12 -10.03
CA PRO A 106 -1.25 0.70 -10.05
C PRO A 106 -1.34 1.64 -11.28
N GLY A 107 -2.21 1.32 -12.24
CA GLY A 107 -2.35 2.10 -13.47
C GLY A 107 -1.69 1.52 -14.73
N ALA A 108 -1.05 0.35 -14.68
CA ALA A 108 -0.77 -0.41 -15.90
C ALA A 108 -2.07 -1.00 -16.46
N LEU A 109 -2.88 -0.13 -17.06
CA LEU A 109 -3.89 -0.57 -18.02
C LEU A 109 -3.15 -1.42 -19.07
N PRO A 110 -3.73 -2.53 -19.56
CA PRO A 110 -3.17 -3.20 -20.72
C PRO A 110 -3.00 -2.15 -21.81
N ASP A 111 -1.74 -1.81 -22.13
CA ASP A 111 -1.44 -0.89 -23.22
C ASP A 111 -2.18 -1.44 -24.45
N GLN A 112 -2.75 -0.55 -25.24
CA GLN A 112 -3.50 -0.89 -26.44
C GLN A 112 -2.51 -1.34 -27.53
N ASP A 113 -1.64 -2.31 -27.23
CA ASP A 113 -0.63 -2.86 -28.14
C ASP A 113 -1.29 -3.55 -29.34
N TYR A 114 -2.59 -3.85 -29.27
CA TYR A 114 -3.38 -4.28 -30.42
C TYR A 114 -3.58 -3.20 -31.49
N VAL A 115 -3.41 -1.91 -31.19
CA VAL A 115 -3.44 -0.84 -32.21
C VAL A 115 -2.12 -0.79 -32.99
N LYS A 116 -1.00 -1.16 -32.38
CA LYS A 116 0.30 -1.31 -33.07
C LYS A 116 0.36 -2.50 -34.01
N LEU A 117 -0.42 -3.55 -33.75
CA LEU A 117 -0.53 -4.73 -34.62
C LEU A 117 -1.46 -4.51 -35.83
N MET A 118 -2.19 -3.39 -35.88
CA MET A 118 -3.14 -3.02 -36.95
C MET A 118 -2.72 -1.76 -37.74
N GLY A 119 -1.47 -1.31 -37.60
CA GLY A 119 -0.89 -0.31 -38.50
C GLY A 119 -0.56 -0.90 -39.88
N PRO A 120 -0.57 -0.11 -40.96
CA PRO A 120 -0.45 -0.60 -42.34
C PRO A 120 0.87 -1.31 -42.63
#